data_AF-A0A4V3RYE3-F1
#
_entry.id   AF-A0A4V3RYE3-F1
#
_cell.length_a   1.000
_cell.length_b   1.000
_cell.length_c   1.000
_cell.angle_alpha   90.00
_cell.angle_beta   90.00
_cell.angle_gamma   90.00
#
_symmetry.space_group_name_H-M   'P 1'
#
loop_
_entity.id
_entity.type
_entity.pdbx_description
1 polymer ?
#
loop_
_entity_poly.entity_id
_entity_poly.type
_entity_poly.pdbx_seq_one_letter_code
_entity_poly.pdbx_strand_id
1 'polypeptide(L)'
;MKTILLAAAAMALPAVLAACQNLDLRDEPEDFMGYQGDPRLGEPVGRICFTREISGFGETTQDTVIVEAGANDSYLVKTFGRCADLEHADSMALDQFGASCLTEGDSIIPYDTAFGPDAVGLPPRGCMIDEIYRWRPDRDAE
;
A
#
# COMPACT_ATOMS: atom_id res chain seq x y z
N MET A 1 -36.00 -33.97 58.64
CA MET A 1 -34.94 -34.94 58.34
C MET A 1 -35.29 -35.64 57.02
N LYS A 2 -34.38 -35.60 56.02
CA LYS A 2 -34.25 -36.52 54.86
C LYS A 2 -35.47 -36.56 53.89
N THR A 3 -35.38 -36.39 52.58
CA THR A 3 -34.57 -37.08 51.55
C THR A 3 -34.76 -36.35 50.19
N ILE A 4 -33.70 -35.93 49.48
CA ILE A 4 -32.99 -36.62 48.37
C ILE A 4 -33.77 -36.67 47.03
N LEU A 5 -33.33 -35.78 46.11
CA LEU A 5 -32.97 -35.96 44.69
C LEU A 5 -33.73 -36.97 43.80
N LEU A 6 -34.23 -36.48 42.65
CA LEU A 6 -33.85 -36.84 41.25
C LEU A 6 -35.06 -36.74 40.31
N ALA A 7 -35.00 -35.85 39.32
CA ALA A 7 -35.49 -36.15 37.97
C ALA A 7 -34.91 -35.13 36.99
N ALA A 8 -34.04 -35.63 36.11
CA ALA A 8 -33.44 -34.93 35.00
C ALA A 8 -34.51 -34.42 34.01
N ALA A 9 -34.36 -33.19 33.54
CA ALA A 9 -35.06 -32.69 32.37
C ALA A 9 -34.03 -32.07 31.41
N ALA A 10 -34.03 -32.62 30.21
CA ALA A 10 -33.15 -32.31 29.09
C ALA A 10 -33.04 -30.80 28.80
N MET A 11 -31.81 -30.33 28.60
CA MET A 11 -31.57 -29.11 27.82
C MET A 11 -30.78 -29.48 26.58
N ALA A 12 -31.45 -29.28 25.45
CA ALA A 12 -30.94 -29.37 24.10
C ALA A 12 -30.13 -28.10 23.73
N LEU A 13 -29.02 -28.31 23.00
CA LEU A 13 -28.36 -27.48 21.96
C LEU A 13 -28.12 -25.97 22.20
N PRO A 14 -27.02 -25.35 21.68
CA PRO A 14 -26.47 -25.62 20.34
C PRO A 14 -24.93 -25.61 20.19
N ALA A 15 -24.49 -26.28 19.12
CA ALA A 15 -23.21 -26.05 18.47
C ALA A 15 -23.28 -24.74 17.69
N VAL A 16 -22.43 -23.76 18.04
CA VAL A 16 -22.11 -22.61 17.18
C VAL A 16 -20.61 -22.34 17.32
N LEU A 17 -19.80 -23.10 16.59
CA LEU A 17 -18.43 -22.69 16.24
C LEU A 17 -18.51 -22.05 14.86
N ALA A 18 -18.97 -20.80 14.84
CA ALA A 18 -18.97 -19.95 13.66
C ALA A 18 -18.33 -18.61 14.03
N ALA A 19 -17.00 -18.55 13.93
CA ALA A 19 -16.26 -17.28 13.88
C ALA A 19 -14.84 -17.52 13.33
N CYS A 20 -14.72 -18.03 12.10
CA CYS A 20 -13.64 -17.56 11.23
C CYS A 20 -14.07 -16.20 10.69
N GLN A 21 -14.08 -15.17 11.55
CA GLN A 21 -14.03 -13.82 11.04
C GLN A 21 -12.56 -13.59 10.72
N ASN A 22 -12.26 -13.58 9.42
CA ASN A 22 -11.08 -12.90 8.94
C ASN A 22 -11.23 -11.47 9.43
N LEU A 23 -10.49 -11.13 10.50
CA LEU A 23 -10.23 -9.76 10.87
C LEU A 23 -9.40 -9.18 9.72
N ASP A 24 -10.09 -8.73 8.67
CA ASP A 24 -9.61 -7.67 7.80
C ASP A 24 -9.57 -6.39 8.65
N LEU A 25 -8.59 -6.33 9.57
CA LEU A 25 -8.08 -5.07 10.09
C LEU A 25 -7.33 -4.42 8.93
N ARG A 26 -8.08 -3.94 7.93
CA ARG A 26 -7.57 -2.90 7.07
C ARG A 26 -7.64 -1.67 7.94
N ASP A 27 -6.49 -1.32 8.53
CA ASP A 27 -6.26 -0.03 9.17
C ASP A 27 -6.97 1.05 8.34
N GLU A 28 -7.68 1.95 9.02
CA GLU A 28 -8.19 3.15 8.35
C GLU A 28 -7.00 3.80 7.64
N PRO A 29 -7.14 4.18 6.35
CA PRO A 29 -6.02 4.65 5.55
C PRO A 29 -5.32 5.77 6.32
N GLU A 30 -4.08 5.51 6.74
CA GLU A 30 -3.33 6.42 7.58
C GLU A 30 -3.24 7.78 6.87
N ASP A 31 -3.61 8.82 7.61
CA ASP A 31 -3.73 10.21 7.21
C ASP A 31 -2.77 10.59 6.07
N PHE A 32 -3.29 10.62 4.83
CA PHE A 32 -2.61 11.10 3.63
C PHE A 32 -2.48 12.62 3.74
N MET A 33 -1.54 13.10 4.55
CA MET A 33 -1.40 14.51 4.90
C MET A 33 -1.27 15.45 3.68
N GLY A 34 -0.97 14.92 2.48
CA GLY A 34 -0.94 15.67 1.21
C GLY A 34 -2.11 15.44 0.24
N TYR A 35 -2.84 14.32 0.32
CA TYR A 35 -3.83 13.91 -0.71
C TYR A 35 -5.23 13.64 -0.16
N GLN A 36 -5.48 13.86 1.14
CA GLN A 36 -6.83 13.80 1.69
C GLN A 36 -7.77 14.78 0.97
N GLY A 37 -8.85 14.24 0.39
CA GLY A 37 -9.82 15.04 -0.36
C GLY A 37 -9.39 15.40 -1.78
N ASP A 38 -8.23 14.91 -2.25
CA ASP A 38 -7.86 15.05 -3.66
C ASP A 38 -8.80 14.19 -4.52
N PRO A 39 -9.55 14.76 -5.47
CA PRO A 39 -10.47 14.02 -6.36
C PRO A 39 -9.75 13.02 -7.29
N ARG A 40 -8.43 13.17 -7.47
CA ARG A 40 -7.59 12.28 -8.27
C ARG A 40 -7.31 10.98 -7.50
N LEU A 41 -7.41 11.02 -6.16
CA LEU A 41 -7.24 9.85 -5.31
C LEU A 41 -8.42 8.90 -5.48
N GLY A 42 -8.11 7.68 -5.91
CA GLY A 42 -9.06 6.59 -6.10
C GLY A 42 -9.04 5.57 -4.96
N GLU A 43 -9.54 4.39 -5.28
CA GLU A 43 -9.61 3.26 -4.34
C GLU A 43 -8.21 2.69 -4.03
N PRO A 44 -7.99 2.15 -2.81
CA PRO A 44 -6.79 1.41 -2.47
C PRO A 44 -6.71 0.12 -3.28
N VAL A 45 -5.52 -0.19 -3.80
CA VAL A 45 -5.19 -1.39 -4.56
C VAL A 45 -4.01 -2.10 -3.89
N GLY A 46 -3.99 -3.43 -3.89
CA GLY A 46 -2.90 -4.16 -3.23
C GLY A 46 -1.65 -4.39 -4.09
N ARG A 47 -1.64 -3.94 -5.35
CA ARG A 47 -0.51 -4.08 -6.29
C ARG A 47 -0.67 -3.27 -7.57
N ILE A 48 0.46 -2.92 -8.17
CA ILE A 48 0.59 -2.36 -9.51
C ILE A 48 1.24 -3.43 -10.40
N CYS A 49 0.53 -3.94 -11.39
CA CYS A 49 1.13 -4.87 -12.36
C CYS A 49 1.38 -4.15 -13.68
N PHE A 50 2.60 -4.29 -14.21
CA PHE A 50 3.03 -3.68 -15.46
C PHE A 50 3.53 -4.76 -16.43
N THR A 51 3.39 -4.49 -17.73
CA THR A 51 3.68 -5.52 -18.76
C THR A 51 5.18 -5.72 -18.98
N ARG A 52 5.97 -4.65 -18.85
CA ARG A 52 7.42 -4.66 -19.10
C ARG A 52 8.18 -3.89 -18.03
N GLU A 53 7.79 -2.64 -17.84
CA GLU A 53 8.42 -1.70 -16.93
C GLU A 53 7.39 -0.62 -16.54
N ILE A 54 7.68 0.10 -15.46
CA ILE A 54 7.00 1.35 -15.14
C ILE A 54 7.36 2.38 -16.22
N SER A 55 6.34 3.06 -16.72
CA SER A 55 6.46 4.05 -17.80
C SER A 55 7.07 5.37 -17.32
N GLY A 56 6.89 5.70 -16.04
CA GLY A 56 7.37 6.95 -15.47
C GLY A 56 7.02 7.12 -14.01
N PHE A 57 7.61 8.17 -13.43
CA PHE A 57 7.33 8.67 -12.10
C PHE A 57 6.87 10.12 -12.22
N GLY A 58 5.81 10.47 -11.51
CA GLY A 58 5.22 11.81 -11.51
C GLY A 58 5.59 12.59 -10.25
N GLU A 59 4.62 13.33 -9.73
CA GLU A 59 4.77 14.13 -8.51
C GLU A 59 5.26 13.29 -7.32
N THR A 60 6.21 13.85 -6.57
CA THR A 60 6.79 13.27 -5.36
C THR A 60 6.58 14.18 -4.16
N THR A 61 6.45 13.56 -3.00
CA THR A 61 6.52 14.23 -1.70
C THR A 61 7.56 13.51 -0.84
N GLN A 62 7.55 13.77 0.47
CA GLN A 62 8.44 13.11 1.41
C GLN A 62 8.07 11.64 1.69
N ASP A 63 6.86 11.21 1.35
CA ASP A 63 6.36 9.86 1.65
C ASP A 63 5.44 9.31 0.55
N THR A 64 5.25 10.03 -0.55
CA THR A 64 4.42 9.57 -1.67
C THR A 64 5.06 9.83 -3.03
N VAL A 65 4.69 9.00 -4.00
CA VAL A 65 5.07 9.17 -5.41
C VAL A 65 3.96 8.70 -6.33
N ILE A 66 3.75 9.41 -7.43
CA ILE A 66 2.91 8.93 -8.53
C ILE A 66 3.70 7.98 -9.41
N VAL A 67 3.22 6.75 -9.58
CA VAL A 67 3.81 5.72 -10.43
C VAL A 67 2.92 5.47 -11.64
N GLU A 68 3.50 5.53 -12.84
CA GLU A 68 2.80 5.30 -14.11
C GLU A 68 3.11 3.91 -14.63
N ALA A 69 2.15 2.99 -14.57
CA ALA A 69 2.30 1.62 -15.07
C ALA A 69 2.01 1.48 -16.57
N GLY A 70 1.41 2.50 -17.18
CA GLY A 70 1.04 2.55 -18.59
C GLY A 70 0.37 3.87 -18.97
N ALA A 71 -0.05 4.00 -20.23
CA ALA A 71 -0.58 5.26 -20.77
C ALA A 71 -1.82 5.83 -20.06
N ASN A 72 -2.59 4.99 -19.35
CA ASN A 72 -3.79 5.42 -18.61
C ASN A 72 -3.83 4.85 -17.18
N ASP A 73 -2.73 4.26 -16.73
CA ASP A 73 -2.65 3.53 -15.46
C ASP A 73 -1.66 4.24 -14.55
N SER A 74 -2.17 5.13 -13.71
CA SER A 74 -1.40 5.85 -12.70
C SER A 74 -1.83 5.44 -11.31
N TYR A 75 -0.88 5.45 -10.38
CA TYR A 75 -1.09 5.05 -8.99
C TYR A 75 -0.37 6.00 -8.06
N LEU A 76 -0.99 6.34 -6.93
CA LEU A 76 -0.30 6.99 -5.82
C LEU A 76 0.26 5.88 -4.94
N VAL A 77 1.56 5.88 -4.74
CA VAL A 77 2.27 4.94 -3.86
C VAL A 77 2.71 5.70 -2.62
N LYS A 78 2.38 5.18 -1.45
CA LYS A 78 2.82 5.70 -0.15
C LYS A 78 3.90 4.79 0.41
N THR A 79 4.92 5.40 1.01
CA THR A 79 6.01 4.70 1.67
C THR A 79 5.83 4.67 3.17
N PHE A 80 6.42 3.69 3.84
CA PHE A 80 6.48 3.62 5.29
C PHE A 80 7.27 4.80 5.86
N GLY A 81 6.54 5.76 6.43
CA GLY A 81 7.11 6.98 6.98
C GLY A 81 7.81 7.85 5.91
N ARG A 82 8.63 8.80 6.38
CA ARG A 82 9.34 9.73 5.49
C ARG A 82 10.49 9.04 4.76
N CYS A 83 10.42 9.05 3.44
CA CYS A 83 11.50 8.79 2.50
C CYS A 83 12.15 10.11 2.08
N ALA A 84 13.17 10.55 2.82
CA ALA A 84 13.78 11.87 2.63
C ALA A 84 14.32 12.12 1.20
N ASP A 85 14.77 11.05 0.54
CA ASP A 85 15.38 11.14 -0.79
C ASP A 85 14.31 11.16 -1.92
N LEU A 86 13.02 10.93 -1.61
CA LEU A 86 11.94 10.86 -2.60
C LEU A 86 11.53 12.23 -3.16
N GLU A 87 11.50 13.26 -2.32
CA GLU A 87 11.09 14.62 -2.69
C GLU A 87 12.02 15.24 -3.75
N HIS A 88 13.26 14.77 -3.82
CA HIS A 88 14.30 15.29 -4.72
C HIS A 88 14.79 14.26 -5.74
N ALA A 89 14.02 13.19 -5.93
CA ALA A 89 14.39 12.13 -6.85
C ALA A 89 14.23 12.56 -8.32
N ASP A 90 15.32 12.48 -9.08
CA ASP A 90 15.34 12.66 -10.55
C ASP A 90 15.15 11.33 -11.28
N SER A 91 15.50 10.20 -10.65
CA SER A 91 15.17 8.87 -11.15
C SER A 91 14.91 7.90 -9.99
N MET A 92 14.29 6.75 -10.28
CA MET A 92 13.98 5.75 -9.28
C MET A 92 14.19 4.34 -9.83
N ALA A 93 14.66 3.44 -8.96
CA ALA A 93 14.63 2.00 -9.21
C ALA A 93 13.59 1.35 -8.32
N LEU A 94 13.16 0.15 -8.72
CA LEU A 94 12.27 -0.68 -7.94
C LEU A 94 13.03 -1.90 -7.47
N ASP A 95 12.95 -2.18 -6.18
CA ASP A 95 13.42 -3.42 -5.57
C ASP A 95 12.18 -4.21 -5.15
N GLN A 96 11.73 -5.04 -6.09
CA GLN A 96 10.50 -5.80 -5.93
C GLN A 96 10.76 -7.32 -5.97
N PHE A 97 10.02 -8.09 -5.19
CA PHE A 97 10.22 -9.54 -5.11
C PHE A 97 9.80 -10.29 -6.41
N GLY A 98 8.96 -9.67 -7.26
CA GLY A 98 8.42 -10.28 -8.47
C GLY A 98 8.74 -9.50 -9.76
N ALA A 99 8.89 -10.17 -10.90
CA ALA A 99 9.30 -9.49 -12.14
C ALA A 99 8.22 -8.56 -12.75
N SER A 100 6.94 -8.70 -12.38
CA SER A 100 5.83 -8.10 -13.15
C SER A 100 4.82 -7.29 -12.33
N CYS A 101 4.96 -7.25 -11.00
CA CYS A 101 4.09 -6.43 -10.15
C CYS A 101 4.89 -5.83 -8.99
N LEU A 102 4.56 -4.59 -8.65
CA LEU A 102 4.97 -3.88 -7.45
C LEU A 102 3.85 -4.00 -6.41
N THR A 103 4.21 -4.35 -5.18
CA THR A 103 3.31 -4.70 -4.08
C THR A 103 3.70 -3.97 -2.80
N GLU A 104 2.80 -3.98 -1.82
CA GLU A 104 3.11 -3.57 -0.46
C GLU A 104 4.29 -4.38 0.09
N GLY A 105 5.24 -3.71 0.74
CA GLY A 105 6.49 -4.30 1.23
C GLY A 105 7.65 -4.33 0.24
N ASP A 106 7.42 -4.11 -1.06
CA ASP A 106 8.50 -3.83 -2.02
C ASP A 106 9.11 -2.43 -1.74
N SER A 107 10.26 -2.11 -2.33
CA SER A 107 10.92 -0.82 -2.08
C SER A 107 11.15 0.00 -3.35
N ILE A 108 10.95 1.31 -3.23
CA ILE A 108 11.35 2.31 -4.23
C ILE A 108 12.70 2.89 -3.82
N ILE A 109 13.66 2.90 -4.72
CA ILE A 109 15.01 3.42 -4.48
C ILE A 109 15.14 4.73 -5.27
N PRO A 110 14.99 5.90 -4.63
CA PRO A 110 15.15 7.19 -5.29
C PRO A 110 16.63 7.53 -5.53
N TYR A 111 16.91 8.21 -6.64
CA TYR A 111 18.21 8.78 -6.97
C TYR A 111 18.05 10.26 -7.31
N ASP A 112 18.97 11.08 -6.83
CA ASP A 112 19.08 12.52 -7.13
C ASP A 112 19.77 12.80 -8.47
N THR A 113 19.91 11.79 -9.33
CA THR A 113 20.44 11.93 -10.69
C THR A 113 19.51 11.27 -11.70
N ALA A 114 19.45 11.81 -12.91
CA ALA A 114 18.62 11.27 -13.99
C ALA A 114 19.09 9.91 -14.54
N PHE A 115 20.30 9.45 -14.20
CA PHE A 115 20.91 8.25 -14.79
C PHE A 115 21.16 7.13 -13.77
N GLY A 116 20.55 7.20 -12.59
CA GLY A 116 20.69 6.21 -11.51
C GLY A 116 21.88 6.50 -10.58
N PRO A 117 22.41 5.49 -9.86
CA PRO A 117 23.46 5.71 -8.87
C PRO A 117 24.74 6.22 -9.53
N ASP A 118 25.30 7.31 -8.99
CA ASP A 118 26.66 7.66 -9.29
C ASP A 118 27.60 6.61 -8.67
N ALA A 119 28.72 6.30 -9.34
CA ALA A 119 29.65 5.26 -8.87
C ALA A 119 30.42 5.66 -7.59
N VAL A 120 30.04 6.78 -6.95
CA VAL A 120 30.83 7.49 -5.95
C VAL A 120 29.94 7.88 -4.76
N GLY A 121 29.18 6.92 -4.22
CA GLY A 121 28.30 7.18 -3.08
C GLY A 121 27.92 5.92 -2.30
N LEU A 122 27.35 6.14 -1.11
CA LEU A 122 26.53 5.11 -0.46
C LEU A 122 25.23 4.98 -1.27
N PRO A 123 24.75 3.75 -1.57
CA PRO A 123 23.49 3.61 -2.28
C PRO A 123 22.36 4.25 -1.47
N PRO A 124 21.43 4.96 -2.13
CA PRO A 124 20.27 5.52 -1.46
C PRO A 124 19.46 4.43 -0.77
N ARG A 125 18.81 4.78 0.33
CA ARG A 125 18.02 3.82 1.08
C ARG A 125 16.72 3.54 0.33
N GLY A 126 16.36 2.27 0.21
CA GLY A 126 15.06 1.86 -0.30
C GLY A 126 13.94 2.32 0.64
N CYS A 127 12.87 2.82 0.05
CA CYS A 127 11.68 3.28 0.72
C CYS A 127 10.59 2.26 0.51
N MET A 128 10.28 1.54 1.58
CA MET A 128 9.33 0.45 1.58
C MET A 128 7.93 0.98 1.32
N ILE A 129 7.21 0.33 0.42
CA ILE A 129 5.83 0.65 0.06
C ILE A 129 4.93 0.17 1.20
N ASP A 130 4.10 1.09 1.66
CA ASP A 130 3.08 0.86 2.69
C ASP A 130 1.73 0.58 2.01
N GLU A 131 1.27 1.53 1.20
CA GLU A 131 -0.04 1.45 0.57
C GLU A 131 0.00 1.94 -0.88
N ILE A 132 -0.96 1.48 -1.68
CA ILE A 132 -1.07 1.85 -3.09
C ILE A 132 -2.52 2.22 -3.40
N TYR A 133 -2.70 3.31 -4.13
CA TYR A 133 -4.01 3.83 -4.51
C TYR A 133 -4.08 4.05 -6.02
N ARG A 134 -5.26 3.89 -6.61
CA ARG A 134 -5.48 4.33 -7.99
C ARG A 134 -5.36 5.86 -8.05
N TRP A 135 -4.70 6.36 -9.09
CA TRP A 135 -4.60 7.78 -9.38
C TRP A 135 -5.30 8.12 -10.70
N ARG A 136 -6.07 9.21 -10.71
CA ARG A 136 -6.85 9.66 -11.87
C ARG A 136 -6.43 11.08 -12.25
N PRO A 137 -5.41 11.25 -13.10
CA PRO A 137 -4.84 12.58 -13.39
C PRO A 137 -5.86 13.55 -14.00
N ASP A 138 -6.87 13.04 -14.73
CA ASP A 138 -7.88 13.85 -15.42
C ASP A 138 -9.08 14.26 -14.54
N ARG A 139 -9.03 14.00 -13.22
CA ARG A 139 -10.07 14.41 -12.28
C ARG A 139 -9.67 15.73 -11.62
N ASP A 140 -10.29 16.83 -12.02
CA ASP A 140 -10.06 18.12 -11.37
C ASP A 140 -10.77 18.19 -10.00
N ALA A 141 -10.22 18.98 -9.08
CA ALA A 141 -10.86 19.32 -7.80
C ALA A 141 -11.94 20.35 -8.11
N GLU A 142 -13.18 19.85 -8.23
CA GLU A 142 -14.38 20.69 -8.37
C GLU A 142 -14.54 21.66 -7.20
#